data_AF-A0A4R1WIT3-F1
#
_entry.id   AF-A0A4R1WIT3-F1
#
_cell.length_a   1.000
_cell.length_b   1.000
_cell.length_c   1.000
_cell.angle_alpha   90.00
_cell.angle_beta   90.00
_cell.angle_gamma   90.00
#
_symmetry.space_group_name_H-M   'P 1'
#
loop_
_entity.id
_entity.type
_entity.pdbx_description
1 polymer ?
#
loop_
_entity_poly.entity_id
_entity_poly.type
_entity_poly.pdbx_seq_one_letter_code
_entity_poly.pdbx_strand_id
1 'polypeptide(L)'
;MMLRLASGSENFPFGLATVCYIEVGADGGVTSPPEERVQDRVRRGESRLYAVWPGHYRSDLFFIDDIDEYEKALGLQHDPVRTGLQEHKHQVRWSISPSEDRPTGAYVSVEARLDCGCEVRDLRTFARHMRDQRGWDIATTAAWDTSSPPKDANTRPKYTFRIRRRSLA
;
A
#
# COMPACT_ATOMS: atom_id res chain seq x y z
N MET A 1 -28.81 2.95 -3.74
CA MET A 1 -27.39 2.72 -4.03
C MET A 1 -26.59 3.39 -2.94
N MET A 2 -25.69 2.69 -2.25
CA MET A 2 -24.84 3.25 -1.21
C MET A 2 -23.40 3.23 -1.69
N LEU A 3 -22.68 4.34 -1.55
CA LEU A 3 -21.25 4.39 -1.85
C LEU A 3 -20.47 3.78 -0.67
N ARG A 4 -19.57 2.86 -0.98
CA ARG A 4 -18.69 2.20 0.02
C ARG A 4 -17.23 2.38 -0.37
N LEU A 5 -16.32 2.25 0.59
CA LEU A 5 -14.89 2.14 0.29
C LEU A 5 -14.56 0.68 -0.01
N ALA A 6 -13.72 0.44 -1.01
CA ALA A 6 -13.23 -0.90 -1.31
C ALA A 6 -12.39 -1.45 -0.14
N SER A 7 -11.49 -0.63 0.43
CA SER A 7 -10.65 -1.01 1.58
C SER A 7 -11.46 -1.31 2.86
N GLY A 8 -12.66 -0.74 2.97
CA GLY A 8 -13.56 -0.94 4.11
C GLY A 8 -14.40 -2.21 4.03
N SER A 9 -14.30 -2.98 2.94
CA SER A 9 -15.03 -4.23 2.74
C SER A 9 -14.10 -5.42 2.96
N GLU A 10 -14.56 -6.45 3.66
CA GLU A 10 -13.79 -7.68 3.81
C GLU A 10 -13.55 -8.30 2.43
N ASN A 11 -12.30 -8.23 1.96
CA ASN A 11 -11.82 -8.82 0.70
C ASN A 11 -12.65 -8.43 -0.53
N PHE A 12 -12.71 -7.12 -0.85
CA PHE A 12 -13.30 -6.68 -2.11
C PHE A 12 -12.68 -7.45 -3.31
N PRO A 13 -13.50 -8.06 -4.19
CA PRO A 13 -13.00 -9.06 -5.12
C PRO A 13 -12.54 -8.45 -6.45
N PHE A 14 -11.45 -7.68 -6.40
CA PHE A 14 -10.95 -6.89 -7.52
C PHE A 14 -10.77 -7.66 -8.85
N GLY A 15 -10.39 -8.93 -8.80
CA GLY A 15 -10.11 -9.75 -9.99
C GLY A 15 -11.31 -10.50 -10.56
N LEU A 16 -12.51 -10.42 -9.96
CA LEU A 16 -13.67 -11.14 -10.49
C LEU A 16 -14.17 -10.47 -11.78
N ALA A 17 -14.40 -11.29 -12.81
CA ALA A 17 -14.93 -10.83 -14.11
C ALA A 17 -16.31 -10.15 -14.00
N THR A 18 -17.03 -10.35 -12.91
CA THR A 18 -18.32 -9.72 -12.63
C THR A 18 -18.21 -8.31 -12.04
N VAL A 19 -17.01 -7.85 -11.70
CA VAL A 19 -16.77 -6.49 -11.20
C VAL A 19 -16.57 -5.55 -12.38
N CYS A 20 -17.41 -4.52 -12.48
CA CYS A 20 -17.30 -3.51 -13.53
C CYS A 20 -16.63 -2.26 -12.97
N TYR A 21 -15.51 -1.87 -13.57
CA TYR A 21 -14.81 -0.64 -13.19
C TYR A 21 -15.30 0.56 -13.99
N ILE A 22 -15.32 1.71 -13.33
CA ILE A 22 -15.78 2.98 -13.89
C ILE A 22 -14.81 4.06 -13.44
N GLU A 23 -14.25 4.78 -14.40
CA GLU A 23 -13.52 6.03 -14.13
C GLU A 23 -14.48 7.21 -14.23
N VAL A 24 -14.35 8.16 -13.31
CA VAL A 24 -15.05 9.45 -13.36
C VAL A 24 -14.02 10.57 -13.34
N GLY A 25 -13.93 11.34 -14.42
CA GLY A 25 -13.05 12.50 -14.53
C GLY A 25 -13.49 13.68 -13.65
N ALA A 26 -12.59 14.63 -13.42
CA ALA A 26 -12.90 15.86 -12.67
C ALA A 26 -14.01 16.71 -13.33
N ASP A 27 -14.20 16.57 -14.64
CA ASP A 27 -15.26 17.19 -15.43
C ASP A 27 -16.62 16.47 -15.32
N GLY A 28 -16.66 15.34 -14.60
CA GLY A 28 -17.84 14.48 -14.49
C GLY A 28 -18.00 13.51 -15.66
N GLY A 29 -17.06 13.47 -16.61
CA GLY A 29 -17.03 12.46 -17.67
C GLY A 29 -16.90 11.06 -17.08
N VAL A 30 -17.61 10.09 -17.65
CA VAL A 30 -17.66 8.71 -17.15
C VAL A 30 -17.17 7.75 -18.24
N THR A 31 -16.19 6.91 -17.91
CA THR A 31 -15.60 5.94 -18.84
C THR A 31 -15.63 4.53 -18.24
N SER A 32 -16.11 3.54 -19.02
CA SER A 32 -16.15 2.12 -18.64
C SER A 32 -15.97 1.22 -19.87
N PRO A 33 -15.02 0.26 -19.87
CA PRO A 33 -13.99 0.08 -18.84
C PRO A 33 -13.08 1.32 -18.74
N PRO A 34 -12.38 1.54 -17.62
CA PRO A 34 -11.43 2.64 -17.47
C PRO A 34 -10.38 2.62 -18.57
N GLU A 35 -9.86 3.78 -18.94
CA GLU A 35 -8.75 3.83 -19.89
C GLU A 35 -7.48 3.26 -19.27
N GLU A 36 -6.52 2.91 -20.13
CA GLU A 36 -5.19 2.50 -19.69
C GLU A 36 -4.58 3.55 -18.75
N ARG A 37 -3.82 3.07 -17.76
CA ARG A 37 -3.15 3.91 -16.76
C ARG A 37 -4.08 4.80 -15.93
N VAL A 38 -5.35 4.43 -15.75
CA VAL A 38 -6.29 5.13 -14.85
C VAL A 38 -5.71 5.40 -13.46
N GLN A 39 -4.88 4.48 -12.94
CA GLN A 39 -4.14 4.65 -11.68
C GLN A 39 -3.36 5.96 -11.60
N ASP A 40 -2.79 6.43 -12.70
CA ASP A 40 -1.94 7.62 -12.73
C ASP A 40 -2.79 8.88 -12.59
N ARG A 41 -3.93 8.93 -13.29
CA ARG A 41 -4.90 10.04 -13.19
C ARG A 41 -5.56 10.06 -11.81
N VAL A 42 -5.94 8.91 -11.28
CA VAL A 42 -6.53 8.81 -9.94
C VAL A 42 -5.54 9.29 -8.87
N ARG A 43 -4.26 8.90 -8.97
CA ARG A 43 -3.21 9.37 -8.06
C ARG A 43 -2.96 10.87 -8.16
N ARG A 44 -3.05 11.45 -9.35
CA ARG A 44 -2.97 12.91 -9.56
C ARG A 44 -4.23 13.66 -9.11
N GLY A 45 -5.30 12.95 -8.74
CA GLY A 45 -6.58 13.53 -8.37
C GLY A 45 -7.38 14.07 -9.57
N GLU A 46 -6.97 13.71 -10.78
CA GLU A 46 -7.62 14.11 -12.04
C GLU A 46 -8.89 13.29 -12.30
N SER A 47 -8.96 12.09 -11.71
CA SER A 47 -10.12 11.21 -11.81
C SER A 47 -10.34 10.41 -10.52
N ARG A 48 -11.48 9.73 -10.46
CA ARG A 48 -11.86 8.82 -9.39
C ARG A 48 -12.20 7.47 -9.99
N LEU A 49 -11.71 6.40 -9.38
CA LEU A 49 -12.01 5.05 -9.80
C LEU A 49 -13.09 4.45 -8.90
N TYR A 50 -14.11 3.87 -9.51
CA TYR A 50 -15.16 3.14 -8.84
C TYR A 50 -15.27 1.72 -9.40
N ALA A 51 -15.87 0.85 -8.62
CA ALA A 51 -16.25 -0.48 -9.04
C ALA A 51 -17.69 -0.77 -8.67
N VAL A 52 -18.43 -1.37 -9.59
CA VAL A 52 -19.75 -1.94 -9.34
C VAL A 52 -19.56 -3.43 -9.14
N TRP A 53 -19.90 -3.91 -7.95
CA TRP A 53 -19.87 -5.34 -7.64
C TRP A 53 -21.30 -5.86 -7.42
N PRO A 54 -21.75 -6.83 -8.23
CA PRO A 54 -23.09 -7.40 -8.08
C PRO A 54 -23.14 -8.31 -6.84
N GLY A 55 -23.88 -7.89 -5.82
CA GLY A 55 -24.31 -8.77 -4.74
C GLY A 55 -25.54 -9.59 -5.14
N HIS A 56 -25.95 -10.54 -4.29
CA HIS A 56 -27.07 -11.44 -4.58
C HIS A 56 -28.42 -10.74 -4.85
N TYR A 57 -28.64 -9.53 -4.30
CA TYR A 57 -29.91 -8.80 -4.43
C TYR A 57 -29.76 -7.33 -4.83
N ARG A 58 -28.53 -6.78 -4.78
CA ARG A 58 -28.25 -5.37 -5.12
C ARG A 58 -26.81 -5.25 -5.62
N SER A 59 -26.60 -4.34 -6.56
CA SER A 59 -25.26 -3.87 -6.91
C SER A 59 -24.91 -2.69 -6.01
N ASP A 60 -23.76 -2.79 -5.36
CA ASP A 60 -23.18 -1.68 -4.59
C ASP A 60 -22.09 -1.01 -5.42
N LEU A 61 -21.93 0.30 -5.22
CA LEU A 61 -20.87 1.10 -5.83
C LEU A 61 -19.76 1.29 -4.81
N PHE A 62 -18.54 0.94 -5.19
CA PHE A 62 -17.36 1.03 -4.36
C PHE A 62 -16.43 2.09 -4.93
N PHE A 63 -15.97 3.01 -4.10
CA PHE A 63 -14.85 3.88 -4.41
C PHE A 63 -13.56 3.09 -4.18
N ILE A 64 -12.70 3.04 -5.19
CA ILE A 64 -11.40 2.37 -5.12
C ILE A 64 -10.40 3.33 -4.50
N ASP A 65 -10.23 3.22 -3.19
CA ASP A 65 -9.33 4.05 -2.39
C ASP A 65 -7.95 3.42 -2.17
N ASP A 66 -7.77 2.16 -2.54
CA ASP A 66 -6.49 1.45 -2.54
C ASP A 66 -6.10 1.06 -3.98
N ILE A 67 -5.42 1.99 -4.65
CA ILE A 67 -4.97 1.81 -6.04
C ILE A 67 -3.90 0.74 -6.16
N ASP A 68 -3.09 0.52 -5.11
CA ASP A 68 -2.04 -0.50 -5.14
C ASP A 68 -2.62 -1.92 -5.07
N GLU A 69 -3.72 -2.12 -4.35
CA GLU A 69 -4.44 -3.40 -4.32
C GLU A 69 -5.20 -3.66 -5.63
N TYR A 70 -5.79 -2.61 -6.22
CA TYR A 70 -6.37 -2.68 -7.56
C TYR A 70 -5.33 -3.09 -8.62
N GLU A 71 -4.17 -2.42 -8.66
CA GLU A 71 -3.09 -2.74 -9.59
C GLU A 71 -2.58 -4.18 -9.42
N LYS A 72 -2.40 -4.61 -8.17
CA LYS A 72 -1.96 -5.97 -7.84
C LYS A 72 -2.98 -7.01 -8.33
N ALA A 73 -4.25 -6.82 -8.01
CA ALA A 73 -5.29 -7.79 -8.35
C ALA A 73 -5.53 -7.94 -9.85
N LEU A 74 -5.28 -6.89 -10.62
CA LEU A 74 -5.36 -6.91 -12.08
C LEU A 74 -4.02 -7.22 -12.77
N GLY A 75 -2.97 -7.51 -12.00
CA GLY A 75 -1.64 -7.82 -12.55
C GLY A 75 -0.99 -6.64 -13.29
N LEU A 76 -1.41 -5.40 -13.00
CA LEU A 76 -0.94 -4.18 -13.67
C LEU A 76 0.47 -3.72 -13.24
N GLN A 77 1.14 -4.55 -12.44
CA GLN A 77 2.52 -4.44 -11.96
C GLN A 77 2.90 -3.20 -11.15
N HIS A 78 3.71 -3.48 -10.14
CA HIS A 78 4.26 -2.54 -9.18
C HIS A 78 5.31 -1.64 -9.82
N ASP A 79 5.11 -0.31 -9.85
CA ASP A 79 6.09 0.65 -10.36
C ASP A 79 7.25 0.85 -9.35
N PRO A 80 8.44 0.25 -9.58
CA PRO A 80 9.56 0.32 -8.63
C PRO A 80 10.19 1.72 -8.58
N VAL A 81 9.98 2.56 -9.60
CA VAL A 81 10.47 3.93 -9.63
C VAL A 81 9.69 4.77 -8.63
N ARG A 82 8.37 4.60 -8.61
CA ARG A 82 7.47 5.29 -7.69
C ARG A 82 7.68 4.86 -6.24
N THR A 83 7.75 3.56 -5.99
CA THR A 83 7.76 3.03 -4.61
C THR A 83 9.16 2.90 -4.04
N GLY A 84 10.18 2.91 -4.90
CA GLY A 84 11.57 2.59 -4.56
C GLY A 84 11.80 1.10 -4.25
N LEU A 85 10.76 0.26 -4.42
CA LEU A 85 10.74 -1.14 -4.01
C LEU A 85 10.59 -2.03 -5.24
N GLN A 86 11.59 -2.87 -5.49
CA GLN A 86 11.47 -3.92 -6.50
C GLN A 86 10.66 -5.10 -5.97
N GLU A 87 10.10 -5.88 -6.89
CA GLU A 87 9.34 -7.10 -6.57
C GLU A 87 10.32 -8.26 -6.28
N HIS A 88 10.88 -8.26 -5.08
CA HIS A 88 11.73 -9.33 -4.57
C HIS A 88 11.62 -9.47 -3.04
N LYS A 89 12.26 -10.51 -2.48
CA LYS A 89 12.46 -10.61 -1.02
C LYS A 89 13.51 -9.60 -0.58
N HIS A 90 13.10 -8.64 0.25
CA HIS A 90 13.97 -7.59 0.76
C HIS A 90 14.91 -8.13 1.84
N GLN A 91 16.20 -7.84 1.72
CA GLN A 91 17.17 -8.13 2.76
C GLN A 91 17.08 -7.06 3.84
N VAL A 92 16.27 -7.32 4.86
CA VAL A 92 16.00 -6.35 5.93
C VAL A 92 16.80 -6.69 7.18
N ARG A 93 17.64 -5.76 7.62
CA ARG A 93 18.30 -5.76 8.93
C ARG A 93 17.55 -4.83 9.86
N TRP A 94 17.18 -5.29 11.05
CA TRP A 94 16.33 -4.52 11.95
C TRP A 94 16.68 -4.74 13.43
N SER A 95 16.27 -3.80 14.27
CA SER A 95 16.31 -3.90 15.72
C SER A 95 15.14 -3.13 16.33
N ILE A 96 14.74 -3.45 17.56
CA ILE A 96 13.85 -2.58 18.33
C ILE A 96 14.55 -1.23 18.49
N SER A 97 13.81 -0.12 18.30
CA SER A 97 14.36 1.22 18.43
C SER A 97 14.87 1.43 19.85
N PRO A 98 16.09 1.97 20.04
CA PRO A 98 16.62 2.32 21.35
C PRO A 98 15.74 3.34 22.10
N SER A 99 14.97 4.13 21.35
CA SER A 99 14.04 5.14 21.87
C SER A 99 12.66 4.57 22.19
N GLU A 100 12.44 3.26 22.08
CA GLU A 100 11.18 2.62 22.46
C GLU A 100 10.99 2.71 23.99
N ASP A 101 9.99 3.47 24.41
CA ASP A 101 9.67 3.78 25.80
C ASP A 101 8.55 2.89 26.38
N ARG A 102 7.86 2.11 25.53
CA ARG A 102 6.68 1.30 25.91
C ARG A 102 6.91 -0.19 25.71
N PRO A 103 7.61 -0.86 26.64
CA PRO A 103 7.96 -2.28 26.53
C PRO A 103 6.74 -3.22 26.52
N THR A 104 5.57 -2.78 26.96
CA THR A 104 4.33 -3.58 27.00
C THR A 104 3.30 -3.16 25.93
N GLY A 105 3.64 -2.18 25.09
CA GLY A 105 2.78 -1.72 24.01
C GLY A 105 2.48 -2.80 22.98
N ALA A 106 1.25 -2.82 22.46
CA ALA A 106 0.85 -3.71 21.37
C ALA A 106 1.65 -3.47 20.07
N TYR A 107 2.15 -2.25 19.90
CA TYR A 107 3.07 -1.84 18.85
C TYR A 107 4.40 -1.46 19.45
N VAL A 108 5.47 -1.74 18.72
CA VAL A 108 6.86 -1.40 19.04
C VAL A 108 7.48 -0.68 17.85
N SER A 109 8.31 0.31 18.14
CA SER A 109 9.09 1.02 17.13
C SER A 109 10.31 0.18 16.75
N VAL A 110 10.48 -0.07 15.47
CA VAL A 110 11.57 -0.87 14.90
C VAL A 110 12.36 0.01 13.96
N GLU A 111 13.68 0.00 14.13
CA GLU A 111 14.61 0.57 13.17
C GLU A 111 15.01 -0.51 12.16
N ALA A 112 14.88 -0.22 10.87
CA ALA A 112 15.17 -1.15 9.79
C ALA A 112 16.03 -0.51 8.69
N ARG A 113 16.86 -1.33 8.05
CA ARG A 113 17.66 -1.00 6.86
C ARG A 113 17.45 -2.05 5.78
N LEU A 114 17.38 -1.62 4.54
CA LEU A 114 17.25 -2.49 3.36
C LEU A 114 18.63 -2.69 2.74
N ASP A 115 19.26 -3.81 3.04
CA ASP A 115 20.59 -4.21 2.53
C ASP A 115 20.53 -4.57 1.02
N CYS A 116 19.32 -4.85 0.49
CA CYS A 116 19.08 -5.05 -0.95
C CYS A 116 19.20 -3.76 -1.79
N GLY A 117 19.34 -2.60 -1.15
CA GLY A 117 19.49 -1.31 -1.84
C GLY A 117 18.19 -0.67 -2.30
N CYS A 118 17.04 -1.29 -2.03
CA CYS A 118 15.75 -0.64 -2.22
C CYS A 118 15.55 0.51 -1.22
N GLU A 119 14.78 1.50 -1.65
CA GLU A 119 14.35 2.61 -0.81
C GLU A 119 12.86 2.49 -0.55
N VAL A 120 12.44 2.69 0.69
CA VAL A 120 11.01 2.84 0.96
C VAL A 120 10.63 4.26 0.55
N ARG A 121 9.74 4.40 -0.43
CA ARG A 121 9.07 5.67 -0.77
C ARG A 121 7.55 5.58 -0.53
N ASP A 122 7.04 4.36 -0.44
CA ASP A 122 5.64 4.06 -0.18
C ASP A 122 5.52 3.06 0.99
N LEU A 123 5.01 3.54 2.14
CA LEU A 123 4.92 2.73 3.36
C LEU A 123 3.92 1.59 3.22
N ARG A 124 2.81 1.79 2.48
CA ARG A 124 1.76 0.77 2.33
C ARG A 124 2.28 -0.41 1.52
N THR A 125 2.97 -0.12 0.43
CA THR A 125 3.70 -1.10 -0.36
C THR A 125 4.70 -1.85 0.50
N PHE A 126 5.56 -1.13 1.25
CA PHE A 126 6.57 -1.78 2.09
C PHE A 126 5.92 -2.70 3.13
N ALA A 127 4.88 -2.22 3.81
CA ALA A 127 4.10 -2.98 4.77
C ALA A 127 3.52 -4.25 4.17
N ARG A 128 3.00 -4.19 2.94
CA ARG A 128 2.53 -5.35 2.19
C ARG A 128 3.65 -6.35 1.93
N HIS A 129 4.80 -5.91 1.39
CA HIS A 129 5.93 -6.79 1.14
C HIS A 129 6.42 -7.47 2.43
N MET A 130 6.45 -6.74 3.55
CA MET A 130 6.90 -7.29 4.84
C MET A 130 5.86 -8.20 5.49
N ARG A 131 4.57 -7.95 5.27
CA ARG A 131 3.50 -8.87 5.65
C ARG A 131 3.63 -10.18 4.88
N ASP A 132 3.81 -10.12 3.57
CA ASP A 132 3.93 -11.30 2.72
C ASP A 132 5.23 -12.08 2.99
N GLN A 133 6.35 -11.38 3.22
CA GLN A 133 7.66 -12.01 3.42
C GLN A 133 7.91 -12.50 4.85
N ARG A 134 7.48 -11.74 5.86
CA ARG A 134 7.84 -11.94 7.27
C ARG A 134 6.64 -12.03 8.21
N GLY A 135 5.41 -11.86 7.72
CA GLY A 135 4.22 -11.81 8.56
C GLY A 135 4.10 -10.52 9.39
N TRP A 136 4.90 -9.50 9.09
CA TRP A 136 4.91 -8.25 9.86
C TRP A 136 3.62 -7.45 9.66
N ASP A 137 3.08 -6.96 10.77
CA ASP A 137 1.91 -6.08 10.78
C ASP A 137 2.36 -4.64 11.07
N ILE A 138 2.77 -3.94 10.02
CA ILE A 138 3.25 -2.56 10.07
C ILE A 138 2.05 -1.60 10.09
N ALA A 139 2.06 -0.64 11.01
CA ALA A 139 1.06 0.42 11.06
C ALA A 139 1.27 1.41 9.90
N THR A 140 0.41 1.34 8.89
CA THR A 140 0.46 2.20 7.69
C THR A 140 -0.19 3.58 7.89
N THR A 141 -0.93 3.75 8.98
CA THR A 141 -1.58 5.02 9.37
C THR A 141 -0.75 5.85 10.35
N ALA A 142 0.31 5.28 10.91
CA ALA A 142 1.25 5.99 11.77
C ALA A 142 2.31 6.70 10.93
N ALA A 143 2.79 7.84 11.41
CA ALA A 143 3.99 8.46 10.84
C ALA A 143 5.16 7.46 10.89
N TRP A 144 5.94 7.45 9.82
CA TRP A 144 7.19 6.70 9.71
C TRP A 144 8.29 7.70 9.41
N ASP A 145 9.45 7.51 10.02
CA ASP A 145 10.57 8.42 9.87
C ASP A 145 11.68 7.75 9.06
N THR A 146 12.29 8.53 8.17
CA THR A 146 13.51 8.16 7.49
C THR A 146 14.61 9.08 7.99
N SER A 147 15.68 8.54 8.57
CA SER A 147 16.89 9.35 8.73
C SER A 147 17.58 9.43 7.37
N SER A 148 17.84 10.65 6.88
CA SER A 148 18.60 10.85 5.65
C SER A 148 19.88 10.01 5.67
N PRO A 149 20.26 9.37 4.54
CA PRO A 149 21.55 8.73 4.46
C PRO A 149 22.63 9.78 4.79
N PRO A 150 23.61 9.50 5.68
CA PRO A 150 24.73 10.40 5.87
C PRO A 150 25.45 10.61 4.54
N LYS A 151 26.23 11.69 4.41
CA LYS A 151 26.90 12.16 3.16
C LYS A 151 27.74 11.12 2.40
N ASP A 152 27.89 9.91 2.94
CA ASP A 152 28.57 8.79 2.32
C ASP A 152 27.58 7.95 1.48
N ALA A 153 27.88 7.81 0.19
CA ALA A 153 27.10 7.04 -0.78
C ALA A 153 26.92 5.55 -0.40
N ASN A 154 27.75 5.02 0.52
CA ASN A 154 27.65 3.63 0.97
C ASN A 154 26.72 3.42 2.17
N THR A 155 26.22 4.47 2.83
CA THR A 155 25.34 4.30 3.98
C THR A 155 23.88 4.25 3.57
N ARG A 156 23.23 3.09 3.78
CA ARG A 156 21.80 2.91 3.52
C ARG A 156 20.94 3.73 4.49
N PRO A 157 19.81 4.29 4.03
CA PRO A 157 18.87 4.99 4.90
C PRO A 157 18.36 4.06 6.01
N LYS A 158 18.13 4.63 7.19
CA LYS A 158 17.50 3.94 8.31
C LYS A 158 16.05 4.41 8.40
N TYR A 159 15.16 3.44 8.52
CA TYR A 159 13.73 3.66 8.58
C TYR A 159 13.21 3.28 9.96
N THR A 160 12.28 4.06 10.50
CA THR A 160 11.60 3.76 11.76
C THR A 160 10.14 3.48 11.48
N PHE A 161 9.70 2.27 11.83
CA PHE A 161 8.32 1.80 11.63
C PHE A 161 7.69 1.41 12.96
N ARG A 162 6.38 1.62 13.11
CA ARG A 162 5.61 0.99 14.18
C ARG A 162 5.09 -0.37 13.70
N ILE A 163 5.50 -1.44 14.37
CA ILE A 163 5.14 -2.81 14.02
C ILE A 163 4.41 -3.45 15.20
N ARG A 164 3.38 -4.24 14.92
CA ARG A 164 2.66 -4.96 15.98
C ARG A 164 3.60 -5.98 16.61
N ARG A 165 3.83 -5.88 17.91
CA ARG A 165 4.85 -6.67 18.63
C ARG A 165 4.70 -8.18 18.40
N ARG A 166 3.47 -8.69 18.40
CA ARG A 166 3.15 -10.11 18.15
C ARG A 166 3.52 -10.62 16.75
N SER A 167 3.78 -9.73 15.81
CA SER A 167 4.15 -10.06 14.42
C SER A 167 5.66 -10.07 14.17
N LEU A 168 6.45 -9.65 15.17
CA LEU A 168 7.91 -9.75 15.16
C LEU A 168 8.31 -11.12 15.70
N ALA A 169 8.02 -12.18 14.94
CA ALA A 169 8.47 -13.54 15.22
C ALA A 169 9.84 -13.81 14.60
#